data_AF-A0AAV9ZXA7-F1
#
_entry.id   AF-A0AAV9ZXA7-F1
#
_cell.length_a   1.000
_cell.length_b   1.000
_cell.length_c   1.000
_cell.angle_alpha   90.00
_cell.angle_beta   90.00
_cell.angle_gamma   90.00
#
_symmetry.space_group_name_H-M   'P 1'
#
loop_
_entity.id
_entity.type
_entity.pdbx_description
1 polymer ?
#
loop_
_entity_poly.entity_id
_entity_poly.type
_entity_poly.pdbx_seq_one_letter_code
_entity_poly.pdbx_strand_id
1 'polypeptide(L)'
;MARSKSLTKHAQISREERDTLMARAVVLYRLEQQKDLPPGEKRMSLRAACRKVEGAYQVDTGKLISLGHNTLRRLAQGGKSKSQSNEDKGWLLPEEVETVIAFLIELANRGFPLNHKRLKEIVDEILRARLGEKTLILVIEVFPKDYGVHKELLKAFEVADCVCQWRGGFIDI
;
A
#
# COMPACT_ATOMS: atom_id res chain seq x y z
N MET A 1 20.25 12.86 7.24
CA MET A 1 20.71 11.51 6.83
C MET A 1 19.51 10.72 6.33
N ALA A 2 19.58 10.09 5.16
CA ALA A 2 18.47 9.27 4.65
C ALA A 2 18.49 7.90 5.35
N ARG A 3 17.42 7.59 6.10
CA ARG A 3 17.25 6.26 6.74
C ARG A 3 16.92 5.23 5.66
N SER A 4 17.57 4.07 5.72
CA SER A 4 17.19 2.94 4.85
C SER A 4 15.72 2.58 5.05
N LYS A 5 14.99 2.33 3.97
CA LYS A 5 13.57 1.96 4.04
C LYS A 5 13.45 0.49 4.43
N SER A 6 12.37 0.13 5.11
CA SER A 6 12.09 -1.28 5.41
C SER A 6 11.80 -2.07 4.13
N LEU A 7 12.04 -3.39 4.13
CA LEU A 7 11.72 -4.27 3.01
C LEU A 7 10.24 -4.14 2.57
N THR A 8 9.35 -3.93 3.54
CA THR A 8 7.92 -3.72 3.30
C THR A 8 7.67 -2.42 2.55
N LYS A 9 8.32 -1.33 2.97
CA LYS A 9 8.17 -0.05 2.28
C LYS A 9 8.74 -0.11 0.87
N HIS A 10 9.84 -0.83 0.66
CA HIS A 10 10.36 -1.10 -0.68
C HIS A 10 9.35 -1.89 -1.54
N ALA A 11 8.71 -2.91 -0.98
CA ALA A 11 7.68 -3.68 -1.68
C ALA A 11 6.43 -2.83 -1.98
N GLN A 12 6.04 -1.93 -1.08
CA GLN A 12 4.93 -1.00 -1.27
C GLN A 12 5.23 -0.04 -2.42
N ILE A 13 6.38 0.64 -2.39
CA ILE A 13 6.82 1.55 -3.45
C ILE A 13 6.84 0.83 -4.80
N SER A 14 7.39 -0.40 -4.85
CA SER A 14 7.43 -1.19 -6.08
C SER A 14 6.04 -1.61 -6.58
N ARG A 15 5.03 -1.69 -5.72
CA ARG A 15 3.63 -1.92 -6.12
C ARG A 15 2.99 -0.64 -6.65
N GLU A 16 3.16 0.48 -5.95
CA GLU A 16 2.67 1.80 -6.35
C GLU A 16 3.24 2.21 -7.73
N GLU A 17 4.54 1.95 -7.95
CA GLU A 17 5.19 2.14 -9.24
C GLU A 17 4.51 1.30 -10.34
N ARG A 18 4.27 0.00 -10.09
CA ARG A 18 3.58 -0.88 -11.05
C ARG A 18 2.15 -0.44 -11.31
N ASP A 19 1.41 -0.03 -10.29
CA ASP A 19 0.02 0.42 -10.42
C ASP A 19 -0.06 1.71 -11.23
N THR A 20 0.88 2.63 -11.03
CA THR A 20 1.00 3.87 -11.81
C THR A 20 1.27 3.58 -13.28
N LEU A 21 2.22 2.68 -13.57
CA LEU A 21 2.50 2.25 -14.95
C LEU A 21 1.31 1.53 -15.58
N MET A 22 0.60 0.73 -14.81
CA MET A 22 -0.58 0.03 -15.28
C MET A 22 -1.73 1.01 -15.60
N ALA A 23 -1.92 2.05 -14.79
CA ALA A 23 -2.89 3.11 -15.08
C ALA A 23 -2.57 3.84 -16.39
N ARG A 24 -1.29 4.17 -16.63
CA ARG A 24 -0.83 4.74 -17.92
C ARG A 24 -1.14 3.80 -19.09
N ALA A 25 -0.90 2.50 -18.92
CA ALA A 25 -1.20 1.50 -19.95
C ALA A 25 -2.71 1.40 -20.24
N VAL A 26 -3.57 1.49 -19.22
CA VAL A 26 -5.04 1.51 -19.40
C VAL A 26 -5.47 2.73 -20.21
N VAL A 27 -4.95 3.92 -19.88
CA VAL A 27 -5.26 5.17 -20.60
C VAL A 27 -4.84 5.04 -22.06
N LEU A 28 -3.60 4.61 -22.32
CA LEU A 28 -3.09 4.40 -23.67
C LEU A 28 -3.96 3.43 -24.47
N TYR A 29 -4.31 2.29 -23.87
CA TYR A 29 -5.13 1.29 -24.52
C TYR A 29 -6.55 1.81 -24.85
N ARG A 30 -7.18 2.57 -23.94
CA ARG A 30 -8.50 3.16 -24.18
C ARG A 30 -8.46 4.18 -25.32
N LEU A 31 -7.45 5.04 -25.35
CA LEU A 31 -7.25 6.00 -26.45
C LEU A 31 -7.07 5.29 -27.79
N GLU A 32 -6.27 4.23 -27.84
CA GLU A 32 -6.07 3.43 -29.06
C GLU A 32 -7.36 2.72 -29.52
N GLN A 33 -8.24 2.33 -28.61
CA GLN A 33 -9.52 1.70 -28.97
C GLN A 33 -10.56 2.69 -29.51
N GLN A 34 -10.46 3.97 -29.13
CA GLN A 34 -11.35 5.03 -29.59
C GLN A 34 -10.94 5.61 -30.95
N LYS A 35 -9.73 5.32 -31.43
CA LYS A 35 -9.30 5.75 -32.75
C LYS A 35 -10.09 5.01 -33.83
N ASP A 36 -10.59 5.78 -34.79
CA ASP A 36 -11.12 5.22 -36.04
C ASP A 36 -9.93 4.74 -36.87
N LEU A 37 -9.87 3.43 -37.11
CA LEU A 37 -8.77 2.85 -37.88
C LEU A 37 -9.07 2.89 -39.38
N PRO A 38 -8.09 3.25 -40.22
CA PRO A 38 -8.18 3.07 -41.65
C PRO A 38 -8.43 1.59 -42.02
N PRO A 39 -9.09 1.31 -43.14
CA PRO A 39 -9.30 -0.06 -43.60
C PRO A 39 -7.95 -0.77 -43.80
N GLY A 40 -7.70 -1.83 -43.02
CA GLY A 40 -6.49 -2.66 -43.13
C GLY A 40 -5.49 -2.53 -41.97
N GLU A 41 -5.59 -1.48 -41.14
CA GLU A 41 -4.77 -1.40 -39.94
C GLU A 41 -5.35 -2.22 -38.78
N LYS A 42 -4.45 -2.87 -38.04
CA LYS A 42 -4.82 -3.65 -36.85
C LYS A 42 -4.74 -2.77 -35.62
N ARG A 43 -5.79 -2.81 -34.79
CA ARG A 43 -5.81 -2.15 -33.48
C ARG A 43 -4.68 -2.67 -32.59
N MET A 44 -4.17 -1.78 -31.75
CA MET A 44 -3.11 -2.13 -30.82
C MET A 44 -3.57 -3.24 -29.87
N SER A 45 -2.80 -4.32 -29.81
CA SER A 45 -3.05 -5.41 -28.86
C SER A 45 -2.69 -5.00 -27.43
N LEU A 46 -3.32 -5.64 -26.44
CA LEU A 46 -3.00 -5.45 -25.02
C LEU A 46 -1.50 -5.62 -24.71
N ARG A 47 -0.85 -6.61 -25.35
CA ARG A 47 0.59 -6.86 -25.19
C ARG A 47 1.45 -5.75 -25.80
N ALA A 48 1.00 -5.14 -26.90
CA ALA A 48 1.70 -4.02 -27.50
C ALA A 48 1.60 -2.76 -26.63
N ALA A 49 0.43 -2.51 -26.03
CA ALA A 49 0.24 -1.41 -25.08
C ALA A 49 1.15 -1.55 -23.85
N CYS A 50 1.24 -2.74 -23.25
CA CYS A 50 2.18 -3.00 -22.16
C CYS A 50 3.63 -2.72 -22.58
N ARG A 51 4.10 -3.34 -23.68
CA ARG A 51 5.49 -3.16 -24.15
C ARG A 51 5.85 -1.70 -24.45
N LYS A 52 4.91 -0.91 -24.96
CA LYS A 52 5.12 0.53 -25.22
C LYS A 52 5.35 1.31 -23.92
N VAL A 53 4.58 1.01 -22.87
CA VAL A 53 4.74 1.64 -21.55
C VAL A 53 6.01 1.16 -20.85
N GLU A 54 6.31 -0.13 -20.92
CA GLU A 54 7.56 -0.71 -20.38
C GLU A 54 8.79 -0.06 -21.03
N GLY A 55 8.79 0.06 -22.36
CA GLY A 55 9.87 0.69 -23.11
C GLY A 55 10.04 2.16 -22.76
N ALA A 56 8.94 2.93 -22.70
CA ALA A 56 9.00 4.34 -22.28
C ALA A 56 9.58 4.49 -20.87
N TYR A 57 9.12 3.66 -19.91
CA TYR A 57 9.63 3.71 -18.54
C TYR A 57 11.09 3.29 -18.44
N GLN A 58 11.52 2.31 -19.24
CA GLN A 58 12.92 1.90 -19.29
C GLN A 58 13.82 3.02 -19.82
N VAL A 59 13.37 3.79 -20.81
CA VAL A 59 14.10 4.97 -21.31
C VAL A 59 14.19 6.05 -20.23
N ASP A 60 13.09 6.33 -19.52
CA ASP A 60 13.04 7.39 -18.52
C ASP A 60 13.85 7.08 -17.25
N THR A 61 13.79 5.82 -16.76
CA THR A 61 14.31 5.44 -15.44
C THR A 61 15.49 4.47 -15.50
N GLY A 62 15.73 3.83 -16.65
CA GLY A 62 16.72 2.75 -16.80
C GLY A 62 16.30 1.41 -16.19
N LYS A 63 15.11 1.31 -15.59
CA LYS A 63 14.61 0.11 -14.92
C LYS A 63 13.60 -0.62 -15.79
N LEU A 64 13.77 -1.94 -15.92
CA LEU A 64 12.80 -2.80 -16.61
C LEU A 64 11.78 -3.34 -15.60
N ILE A 65 10.51 -2.91 -15.73
CA ILE A 65 9.39 -3.44 -14.96
C ILE A 65 8.43 -4.13 -15.93
N SER A 66 8.22 -5.43 -15.78
CA SER A 66 7.26 -6.17 -16.62
C SER A 66 5.83 -6.01 -16.11
N LEU A 67 4.92 -5.70 -17.03
CA LEU A 67 3.48 -5.51 -16.86
C LEU A 67 2.70 -6.70 -17.45
N GLY A 68 1.78 -7.25 -16.66
CA GLY A 68 0.93 -8.35 -17.10
C GLY A 68 -0.25 -7.90 -17.96
N HIS A 69 -0.32 -8.36 -19.21
CA HIS A 69 -1.44 -8.08 -20.13
C HIS A 69 -2.82 -8.54 -19.62
N ASN A 70 -2.87 -9.59 -18.80
CA ASN A 70 -4.11 -10.05 -18.16
C ASN A 70 -4.64 -9.03 -17.13
N THR A 71 -3.73 -8.38 -16.40
CA THR A 71 -4.06 -7.31 -15.46
C THR A 71 -4.60 -6.10 -16.21
N LEU A 72 -3.94 -5.71 -17.30
CA LEU A 72 -4.40 -4.63 -18.17
C LEU A 72 -5.81 -4.90 -18.69
N ARG A 73 -6.10 -6.12 -19.17
CA ARG A 73 -7.45 -6.51 -19.62
C ARG A 73 -8.49 -6.32 -18.53
N ARG A 74 -8.20 -6.82 -17.31
CA ARG A 74 -9.12 -6.72 -16.17
C ARG A 74 -9.40 -5.28 -15.78
N LEU A 75 -8.37 -4.43 -15.74
CA LEU A 75 -8.50 -3.02 -15.40
C LEU A 75 -9.22 -2.22 -16.50
N ALA A 76 -8.95 -2.53 -17.78
CA ALA A 76 -9.63 -1.90 -18.90
C ALA A 76 -11.15 -2.12 -18.84
N GLN A 77 -11.57 -3.33 -18.42
CA GLN A 77 -12.97 -3.74 -18.20
C GLN A 77 -13.61 -3.15 -16.92
N GLY A 78 -12.90 -2.31 -16.17
CA GLY A 78 -13.44 -1.67 -14.94
C GLY A 78 -13.10 -2.41 -13.64
N GLY A 79 -12.21 -3.41 -13.67
CA GLY A 79 -11.70 -4.01 -12.45
C GLY A 79 -10.84 -3.03 -11.63
N LYS A 80 -10.75 -3.25 -10.32
CA LYS A 80 -9.90 -2.48 -9.40
C LYS A 80 -8.51 -3.09 -9.28
N SER A 81 -7.51 -2.27 -8.96
CA SER A 81 -6.20 -2.76 -8.54
C SER A 81 -6.29 -3.38 -7.13
N LYS A 82 -5.28 -4.15 -6.74
CA LYS A 82 -5.24 -4.70 -5.36
C LYS A 82 -5.04 -3.59 -4.33
N SER A 83 -4.30 -2.54 -4.65
CA SER A 83 -4.14 -1.34 -3.83
C SER A 83 -5.49 -0.68 -3.58
N GLN A 84 -6.22 -0.31 -4.63
CA GLN A 84 -7.55 0.28 -4.53
C GLN A 84 -8.54 -0.61 -3.78
N SER A 85 -8.56 -1.91 -4.07
CA SER A 85 -9.44 -2.83 -3.35
C SER A 85 -9.08 -2.98 -1.87
N ASN A 86 -7.82 -2.75 -1.48
CA ASN A 86 -7.39 -2.79 -0.09
C ASN A 86 -7.69 -1.45 0.60
N GLU A 87 -7.51 -0.33 -0.09
CA GLU A 87 -7.91 1.01 0.36
C GLU A 87 -9.41 1.06 0.64
N ASP A 88 -10.24 0.54 -0.28
CA ASP A 88 -11.69 0.44 -0.11
C ASP A 88 -12.12 -0.40 1.11
N LYS A 89 -11.27 -1.35 1.53
CA LYS A 89 -11.51 -2.23 2.69
C LYS A 89 -10.86 -1.70 3.97
N GLY A 90 -10.05 -0.65 3.87
CA GLY A 90 -9.38 -0.04 5.00
C GLY A 90 -10.37 0.66 5.91
N TRP A 91 -10.31 0.37 7.20
CA TRP A 91 -11.11 1.09 8.20
C TRP A 91 -10.52 2.47 8.54
N LEU A 92 -9.21 2.61 8.35
CA LEU A 92 -8.46 3.84 8.56
C LEU A 92 -8.19 4.52 7.23
N LEU A 93 -8.35 5.83 7.21
CA LEU A 93 -7.91 6.67 6.12
C LEU A 93 -6.38 6.66 6.02
N PRO A 94 -5.79 6.86 4.83
CA PRO A 94 -4.34 6.87 4.67
C PRO A 94 -3.65 7.89 5.60
N GLU A 95 -4.26 9.06 5.79
CA GLU A 95 -3.78 10.11 6.71
C GLU A 95 -3.79 9.65 8.19
N GLU A 96 -4.82 8.91 8.59
CA GLU A 96 -4.94 8.35 9.95
C GLU A 96 -3.88 7.27 10.17
N VAL A 97 -3.62 6.42 9.16
CA VAL A 97 -2.56 5.41 9.22
C VAL A 97 -1.19 6.06 9.39
N GLU A 98 -0.89 7.14 8.66
CA GLU A 98 0.37 7.88 8.83
C GLU A 98 0.53 8.46 10.23
N THR A 99 -0.54 9.01 10.79
CA THR A 99 -0.56 9.54 12.16
C THR A 99 -0.28 8.44 13.19
N VAL A 100 -0.91 7.27 13.05
CA VAL A 100 -0.62 6.10 13.91
C VAL A 100 0.84 5.69 13.79
N ILE A 101 1.36 5.56 12.57
CA ILE A 101 2.76 5.15 12.35
C ILE A 101 3.74 6.14 12.98
N ALA A 102 3.51 7.45 12.80
CA ALA A 102 4.35 8.48 13.41
C ALA A 102 4.38 8.36 14.93
N PHE A 103 3.21 8.21 15.56
CA PHE A 103 3.10 8.04 17.00
C PHE A 103 3.80 6.76 17.50
N LEU A 104 3.66 5.65 16.77
CA LEU A 104 4.36 4.40 17.10
C LEU A 104 5.88 4.54 17.00
N ILE A 105 6.38 5.27 16.00
CA ILE A 105 7.81 5.55 15.87
C ILE A 105 8.29 6.39 17.05
N GLU A 106 7.51 7.38 17.48
CA GLU A 106 7.85 8.17 18.68
C GLU A 106 7.88 7.33 19.95
N LEU A 107 6.90 6.46 20.16
CA LEU A 107 6.87 5.53 21.30
C LEU A 107 8.08 4.59 21.30
N ALA A 108 8.41 4.01 20.14
CA ALA A 108 9.57 3.15 19.98
C ALA A 108 10.88 3.90 20.27
N ASN A 109 11.02 5.15 19.80
CA ASN A 109 12.19 5.97 20.07
C ASN A 109 12.36 6.31 21.56
N ARG A 110 11.24 6.43 22.29
CA ARG A 110 11.23 6.65 23.75
C ARG A 110 11.47 5.36 24.55
N GLY A 111 11.56 4.20 23.89
CA GLY A 111 11.81 2.91 24.53
C GLY A 111 10.57 2.30 25.21
N PHE A 112 9.37 2.77 24.88
CA PHE A 112 8.15 2.16 25.42
C PHE A 112 7.81 0.87 24.67
N PRO A 113 7.56 -0.25 25.38
CA PRO A 113 7.14 -1.49 24.75
C PRO A 113 5.78 -1.29 24.09
N LEU A 114 5.72 -1.66 22.82
CA LEU A 114 4.56 -1.47 21.97
C LEU A 114 3.58 -2.62 22.25
N ASN A 115 2.53 -2.35 23.03
CA ASN A 115 1.51 -3.35 23.36
C ASN A 115 0.33 -3.25 22.38
N HIS A 116 -0.20 -4.38 21.91
CA HIS A 116 -1.42 -4.43 21.09
C HIS A 116 -2.60 -3.66 21.71
N LYS A 117 -2.71 -3.67 23.05
CA LYS A 117 -3.74 -2.89 23.75
C LYS A 117 -3.56 -1.39 23.53
N ARG A 118 -2.33 -0.88 23.60
CA ARG A 118 -2.02 0.54 23.36
C ARG A 118 -2.29 0.93 21.93
N LEU A 119 -1.91 0.09 20.97
CA LEU A 119 -2.21 0.31 19.55
C LEU A 119 -3.71 0.46 19.33
N LYS A 120 -4.52 -0.41 19.96
CA LYS A 120 -5.97 -0.31 19.89
C LYS A 120 -6.47 1.01 20.50
N GLU A 121 -6.00 1.40 21.68
CA GLU A 121 -6.38 2.67 22.33
C GLU A 121 -6.12 3.88 21.41
N ILE A 122 -4.94 3.94 20.78
CA ILE A 122 -4.56 5.02 19.87
C ILE A 122 -5.46 5.04 18.63
N VAL A 123 -5.71 3.87 18.03
CA VAL A 123 -6.59 3.74 16.86
C VAL A 123 -8.02 4.14 17.23
N ASP A 124 -8.51 3.70 18.39
CA ASP A 124 -9.84 4.04 18.89
C ASP A 124 -9.96 5.54 19.17
N GLU A 125 -8.92 6.21 19.70
CA GLU A 125 -8.89 7.66 19.90
C GLU A 125 -8.98 8.43 18.58
N ILE A 126 -8.25 7.99 17.55
CA ILE A 126 -8.32 8.60 16.21
C ILE A 126 -9.71 8.42 15.60
N LEU A 127 -10.26 7.20 15.69
CA LEU A 127 -11.62 6.92 15.21
C LEU A 127 -12.67 7.71 15.98
N ARG A 128 -12.51 7.91 17.30
CA ARG A 128 -13.37 8.79 18.12
C ARG A 128 -13.33 10.22 17.65
N ALA A 129 -12.14 10.75 17.38
CA ALA A 129 -11.99 12.12 16.91
C ALA A 129 -12.69 12.35 15.56
N ARG A 130 -12.66 11.35 14.66
CA ARG A 130 -13.30 11.45 13.35
C ARG A 130 -14.81 11.19 13.37
N LEU A 131 -15.24 10.12 14.02
CA LEU A 131 -16.62 9.61 13.92
C LEU A 131 -17.51 10.08 15.08
N GLY A 132 -16.91 10.56 16.18
CA GLY A 132 -17.61 10.95 17.42
C GLY A 132 -17.90 9.76 18.35
N GLU A 133 -18.31 10.05 19.59
CA GLU A 133 -18.57 9.02 20.62
C GLU A 133 -19.75 8.10 20.27
N LYS A 134 -20.72 8.60 19.48
CA LYS A 134 -22.01 7.96 19.23
C LYS A 134 -21.96 6.80 18.24
N THR A 135 -20.95 6.73 17.38
CA THR A 135 -20.83 5.74 16.29
C THR A 135 -19.98 4.53 16.65
N LEU A 136 -19.28 4.55 17.79
CA LEU A 136 -18.39 3.46 18.21
C LEU A 136 -19.13 2.19 18.65
N ILE A 137 -20.38 2.31 19.10
CA ILE A 137 -21.16 1.17 19.58
C ILE A 137 -21.36 0.14 18.45
N LEU A 138 -21.42 0.58 17.19
CA LEU A 138 -21.57 -0.30 16.03
C LEU A 138 -20.25 -0.89 15.50
N VAL A 139 -19.10 -0.27 15.81
CA VAL A 139 -17.79 -0.74 15.31
C VAL A 139 -17.24 -1.87 16.18
N ILE A 140 -17.58 -1.90 17.47
CA ILE A 140 -17.11 -2.92 18.42
C ILE A 140 -17.78 -4.28 18.18
N GLU A 141 -19.04 -4.31 17.71
CA GLU A 141 -19.74 -5.57 17.38
C GLU A 141 -19.26 -6.22 16.06
N VAL A 142 -18.55 -5.46 15.21
CA VAL A 142 -17.98 -5.95 13.94
C VAL A 142 -16.45 -6.03 14.02
N PHE A 143 -15.89 -6.33 15.19
CA PHE A 143 -14.53 -6.87 15.32
C PHE A 143 -14.63 -8.41 15.31
N PRO A 144 -14.84 -9.08 14.15
CA PRO A 144 -14.67 -10.53 14.09
C PRO A 144 -13.24 -10.83 14.51
N LYS A 145 -13.09 -11.74 15.47
CA LYS A 145 -11.87 -12.12 16.20
C LYS A 145 -10.70 -12.60 15.31
N ASP A 146 -10.87 -12.61 13.98
CA ASP A 146 -10.03 -13.35 13.04
C ASP A 146 -9.32 -12.52 11.96
N TYR A 147 -9.36 -11.18 11.97
CA TYR A 147 -8.71 -10.42 10.91
C TYR A 147 -7.32 -9.91 11.28
N GLY A 148 -6.36 -10.49 10.55
CA GLY A 148 -4.95 -10.14 10.54
C GLY A 148 -4.75 -8.64 10.39
N VAL A 149 -4.28 -8.07 11.49
CA VAL A 149 -3.58 -6.79 11.57
C VAL A 149 -2.78 -6.62 10.28
N HIS A 150 -3.01 -5.50 9.57
CA HIS A 150 -2.29 -5.11 8.37
C HIS A 150 -0.86 -5.66 8.41
N LYS A 151 -0.42 -6.40 7.38
CA LYS A 151 0.99 -6.87 7.29
C LYS A 151 2.01 -5.73 7.45
N GLU A 152 1.58 -4.47 7.40
CA GLU A 152 2.37 -3.28 7.69
C GLU A 152 2.42 -2.92 9.19
N LEU A 153 1.32 -3.07 9.94
CA LEU A 153 1.27 -2.87 11.39
C LEU A 153 1.94 -4.01 12.14
N LEU A 154 1.76 -5.26 11.69
CA LEU A 154 2.44 -6.43 12.27
C LEU A 154 3.95 -6.44 11.97
N LYS A 155 4.39 -5.74 10.92
CA LYS A 155 5.81 -5.52 10.63
C LYS A 155 6.38 -4.28 11.30
N ALA A 156 5.57 -3.26 11.57
CA ALA A 156 5.96 -2.18 12.49
C ALA A 156 6.23 -2.75 13.89
N PHE A 157 5.49 -3.78 14.30
CA PHE A 157 5.74 -4.57 15.51
C PHE A 157 7.11 -5.28 15.47
N GLU A 158 7.43 -6.05 14.41
CA GLU A 158 8.75 -6.69 14.25
C GLU A 158 9.92 -5.67 14.19
N VAL A 159 9.72 -4.50 13.57
CA VAL A 159 10.75 -3.46 13.50
C VAL A 159 10.93 -2.76 14.86
N ALA A 160 9.88 -2.65 15.68
CA ALA A 160 9.98 -2.08 17.02
C ALA A 160 10.63 -3.04 18.03
N ASP A 161 10.35 -4.34 17.94
CA ASP A 161 11.00 -5.38 18.76
C ASP A 161 12.50 -5.46 18.46
N CYS A 162 12.90 -5.33 17.18
CA CYS A 162 14.30 -5.34 16.77
C CYS A 162 15.09 -4.11 17.28
N VAL A 163 14.42 -2.98 17.55
CA VAL A 163 15.05 -1.79 18.16
C VAL A 163 15.18 -1.93 19.68
N CYS A 164 14.26 -2.65 20.35
CA CYS A 164 14.35 -2.89 21.79
C CYS A 164 15.42 -3.92 22.16
N GLN A 165 15.70 -4.89 21.29
CA GLN A 165 16.68 -5.95 21.56
C GLN A 165 18.14 -5.54 21.37
N TRP A 166 18.42 -4.38 20.78
CA TRP A 166 19.78 -3.87 20.55
C TRP A 166 20.28 -2.83 21.57
N ARG A 167 19.49 -2.51 22.62
CA ARG A 167 19.91 -1.66 23.76
C ARG A 167 20.00 -2.40 25.10
N GLY A 168 19.78 -3.71 25.12
CA GLY A 168 20.03 -4.56 26.28
C GLY A 168 21.42 -5.16 26.20
N GLY A 169 22.44 -4.36 26.57
CA GLY A 169 23.79 -4.84 26.74
C GLY A 169 23.81 -6.02 27.72
N PHE A 170 24.29 -7.14 27.20
CA PHE A 170 24.84 -8.27 27.92
C PHE A 170 25.82 -7.76 29.00
N ILE A 171 25.48 -7.92 30.28
CA ILE A 171 26.43 -7.92 31.39
C ILE A 171 26.08 -9.12 32.27
N ASP A 172 27.00 -10.08 32.28
CA ASP A 172 27.06 -11.26 33.12
C ASP A 172 27.04 -10.90 34.62
N ILE A 173 26.24 -11.63 35.42
CA ILE A 173 26.60 -12.31 36.68
C ILE A 173 25.70 -13.56 36.78
#